data_AF-A0AAD1VM01-F1
#
_entry.id   AF-A0AAD1VM01-F1
#
_cell.length_a   1.000
_cell.length_b   1.000
_cell.length_c   1.000
_cell.angle_alpha   90.00
_cell.angle_beta   90.00
_cell.angle_gamma   90.00
#
_symmetry.space_group_name_H-M   'P 1'
#
loop_
_entity.id
_entity.type
_entity.pdbx_description
1 polymer ?
#
loop_
_entity_poly.entity_id
_entity_poly.type
_entity_poly.pdbx_seq_one_letter_code
_entity_poly.pdbx_strand_id
1 'polypeptide(L)'
;SAERAVEIRKTIVNYFADNKPQDTTVAATWLAHKAVIRGALIRAGATLKRKLEETSRAKLRDLRLAEDLHKSSPSDVTRQAVNKIRADLEVHQLQRVERALRKLK
;
A
#
# COMPACT_ATOMS: atom_id res chain seq x y z
N SER A 1 -0.59 -7.26 -4.47
CA SER A 1 -1.53 -8.36 -4.73
C SER A 1 -1.70 -8.50 -6.24
N ALA A 2 -2.05 -9.69 -6.71
CA ALA A 2 -2.30 -9.97 -8.14
C ALA A 2 -3.32 -9.00 -8.76
N GLU A 3 -4.33 -8.58 -8.02
CA GLU A 3 -5.35 -7.61 -8.45
C GLU A 3 -4.77 -6.25 -8.89
N ARG A 4 -3.74 -5.74 -8.19
CA ARG A 4 -3.10 -4.47 -8.57
C ARG A 4 -2.30 -4.60 -9.86
N ALA A 5 -1.68 -5.76 -10.08
CA ALA A 5 -0.98 -6.04 -11.32
C ALA A 5 -1.97 -6.10 -12.50
N VAL A 6 -3.17 -6.66 -12.26
CA VAL A 6 -4.28 -6.66 -13.23
C VAL A 6 -4.74 -5.22 -13.52
N GLU A 7 -4.90 -4.38 -12.51
CA GLU A 7 -5.34 -2.98 -12.65
C GLU A 7 -4.33 -2.11 -13.42
N ILE A 8 -3.03 -2.24 -13.10
CA ILE A 8 -1.95 -1.59 -13.84
C ILE A 8 -1.92 -2.09 -15.28
N ARG A 9 -2.00 -3.41 -15.50
CA ARG A 9 -2.04 -4.00 -16.84
C ARG A 9 -3.23 -3.47 -17.64
N LYS A 10 -4.43 -3.42 -17.06
CA LYS A 10 -5.62 -2.86 -17.71
C LYS A 10 -5.44 -1.41 -18.10
N THR A 11 -4.90 -0.59 -17.20
CA THR A 11 -4.62 0.84 -17.47
C THR A 11 -3.66 1.01 -18.64
N ILE A 12 -2.60 0.20 -18.68
CA ILE A 12 -1.61 0.22 -19.75
C ILE A 12 -2.24 -0.24 -21.08
N VAL A 13 -2.96 -1.37 -21.07
CA VAL A 13 -3.64 -1.91 -22.27
C VAL A 13 -4.62 -0.91 -22.85
N ASN A 14 -5.46 -0.28 -22.02
CA ASN A 14 -6.42 0.72 -22.47
C ASN A 14 -5.71 1.92 -23.10
N TYR A 15 -4.64 2.42 -22.47
CA TYR A 15 -3.87 3.52 -23.02
C TYR A 15 -3.33 3.21 -24.43
N PHE A 16 -2.76 2.02 -24.63
CA PHE A 16 -2.23 1.61 -25.93
C PHE A 16 -3.33 1.34 -26.97
N ALA A 17 -4.53 0.93 -26.55
CA ALA A 17 -5.66 0.75 -27.45
C ALA A 17 -6.19 2.10 -27.97
N ASP A 18 -6.22 3.11 -27.11
CA ASP A 18 -6.78 4.43 -27.40
C ASP A 18 -5.76 5.36 -28.10
N ASN A 19 -4.46 5.18 -27.85
CA ASN A 19 -3.39 6.02 -28.37
C ASN A 19 -2.65 5.31 -29.51
N LYS A 20 -3.29 5.26 -30.69
CA LYS A 20 -2.58 4.88 -31.93
C LYS A 20 -1.64 6.02 -32.33
N PRO A 21 -0.35 5.76 -32.62
CA PRO A 21 0.56 6.81 -33.04
C PRO A 21 0.08 7.41 -34.35
N GLN A 22 -0.38 8.66 -34.29
CA GLN A 22 -0.66 9.50 -35.46
C GLN A 22 0.47 10.53 -35.56
N ASP A 23 1.00 10.72 -36.79
CA ASP A 23 1.97 11.74 -37.22
C ASP A 23 2.94 12.28 -36.15
N THR A 24 3.56 11.38 -35.41
CA THR A 24 4.54 11.69 -34.37
C THR A 24 5.73 10.77 -34.52
N THR A 25 6.92 11.28 -34.22
CA THR A 25 8.13 10.47 -34.29
C THR A 25 8.05 9.33 -33.27
N VAL A 26 8.62 8.17 -33.62
CA VAL A 26 8.69 7.00 -32.72
C VAL A 26 9.29 7.36 -31.36
N ALA A 27 10.26 8.29 -31.34
CA ALA A 27 10.87 8.79 -30.12
C ALA A 27 9.89 9.56 -29.21
N ALA A 28 9.08 10.47 -29.78
CA ALA A 28 8.08 11.22 -29.03
C ALA A 28 6.99 10.29 -28.47
N THR A 29 6.53 9.36 -29.32
CA THR A 29 5.58 8.31 -28.94
C THR A 29 6.12 7.47 -27.78
N TRP A 30 7.38 7.04 -27.82
CA TRP A 30 8.00 6.26 -26.74
C TRP A 30 8.10 7.05 -25.42
N LEU A 31 8.41 8.35 -25.48
CA LEU A 31 8.44 9.20 -24.28
C LEU A 31 7.06 9.31 -23.63
N ALA A 32 6.00 9.49 -24.43
CA ALA A 32 4.62 9.54 -23.94
C ALA A 32 4.21 8.23 -23.24
N HIS A 33 4.50 7.08 -23.88
CA HIS A 33 4.26 5.76 -23.29
C HIS A 33 4.93 5.60 -21.92
N LYS A 34 6.22 5.95 -21.83
CA LYS A 34 6.98 5.87 -20.56
C LYS A 34 6.37 6.76 -19.49
N ALA A 35 5.95 7.98 -19.84
CA ALA A 35 5.34 8.92 -18.90
C ALA A 35 4.04 8.35 -18.31
N VAL A 36 3.20 7.73 -19.14
CA VAL A 36 1.94 7.12 -18.69
C VAL A 36 2.19 5.91 -17.79
N ILE A 37 3.08 5.00 -18.20
CA ILE A 37 3.44 3.84 -17.37
C ILE A 37 3.99 4.30 -16.02
N ARG A 38 4.89 5.27 -16.02
CA ARG A 38 5.45 5.85 -14.78
C ARG A 38 4.35 6.46 -13.91
N GLY A 39 3.43 7.23 -14.50
CA GLY A 39 2.30 7.82 -13.77
C GLY A 39 1.39 6.76 -13.13
N ALA A 40 1.09 5.67 -13.86
CA ALA A 40 0.30 4.55 -13.34
C ALA A 40 0.98 3.87 -12.14
N LEU A 41 2.29 3.60 -12.27
CA LEU A 41 3.09 2.99 -11.19
C LEU A 41 3.18 3.91 -9.96
N ILE A 42 3.38 5.21 -10.15
CA ILE A 42 3.41 6.20 -9.05
C ILE A 42 2.08 6.24 -8.32
N ARG A 43 0.95 6.30 -9.03
CA ARG A 43 -0.39 6.29 -8.41
C ARG A 43 -0.65 5.01 -7.62
N ALA A 44 -0.27 3.86 -8.17
CA ALA A 44 -0.39 2.59 -7.47
C ALA A 44 0.46 2.57 -6.19
N GLY A 45 1.71 3.06 -6.26
CA GLY A 45 2.60 3.18 -5.11
C GLY A 45 2.05 4.13 -4.02
N ALA A 46 1.53 5.30 -4.42
CA ALA A 46 0.93 6.27 -3.51
C ALA A 46 -0.31 5.70 -2.80
N THR A 47 -1.18 5.02 -3.54
CA THR A 47 -2.36 4.35 -3.00
C THR A 47 -1.98 3.28 -1.99
N LEU A 48 -0.96 2.48 -2.29
CA LEU A 48 -0.45 1.45 -1.38
C LEU A 48 0.11 2.07 -0.09
N LYS A 49 0.89 3.15 -0.21
CA LYS A 49 1.42 3.87 0.95
C LYS A 49 0.30 4.38 1.84
N ARG A 50 -0.72 5.03 1.25
CA ARG A 50 -1.87 5.55 1.97
C ARG A 50 -2.64 4.44 2.71
N LYS A 51 -2.93 3.32 2.03
CA LYS A 51 -3.64 2.18 2.64
C LYS A 51 -2.86 1.59 3.82
N LEU A 52 -1.53 1.50 3.69
CA LEU A 52 -0.66 1.00 4.76
C LEU A 52 -0.67 1.93 5.98
N GLU A 53 -0.65 3.24 5.76
CA GLU A 53 -0.76 4.26 6.83
C GLU A 53 -2.14 4.25 7.49
N GLU A 54 -3.21 4.07 6.72
CA GLU A 54 -4.58 3.91 7.23
C GLU A 54 -4.70 2.67 8.12
N THR A 55 -4.22 1.52 7.67
CA THR A 55 -4.21 0.27 8.46
C THR A 55 -3.40 0.44 9.74
N SER A 56 -2.22 1.07 9.68
CA SER A 56 -1.39 1.32 10.86
C SER A 56 -2.11 2.22 11.87
N ARG A 57 -2.79 3.27 11.39
CA ARG A 57 -3.59 4.17 12.25
C ARG A 57 -4.78 3.45 12.86
N ALA A 58 -5.47 2.59 12.11
CA ALA A 58 -6.58 1.80 12.61
C ALA A 58 -6.12 0.87 13.75
N LYS A 59 -5.06 0.07 13.52
CA LYS A 59 -4.52 -0.83 14.55
C LYS A 59 -4.07 -0.10 15.82
N LEU A 60 -3.49 1.10 15.69
CA LEU A 60 -3.12 1.93 16.84
C LEU A 60 -4.33 2.42 17.63
N ARG A 61 -5.44 2.76 16.95
CA ARG A 61 -6.70 3.10 17.62
C ARG A 61 -7.28 1.90 18.34
N ASP A 62 -7.32 0.74 17.68
CA ASP A 62 -7.85 -0.50 18.25
C ASP A 62 -7.05 -0.91 19.50
N LEU A 63 -5.72 -0.74 19.46
CA LEU A 63 -4.87 -0.97 20.62
C LEU A 63 -5.25 -0.07 21.80
N ARG A 64 -5.40 1.24 21.57
CA ARG A 64 -5.78 2.19 22.64
C ARG A 64 -7.14 1.82 23.25
N LEU A 65 -8.12 1.51 22.42
CA LEU A 65 -9.44 1.09 22.88
C LEU A 65 -9.37 -0.20 23.72
N ALA A 66 -8.58 -1.18 23.28
CA ALA A 66 -8.39 -2.43 24.03
C ALA A 66 -7.65 -2.20 25.35
N GLU A 67 -6.65 -1.31 25.38
CA GLU A 67 -5.92 -0.93 26.59
C GLU A 67 -6.82 -0.19 27.59
N ASP A 68 -7.65 0.73 27.13
CA ASP A 68 -8.58 1.47 27.99
C ASP A 68 -9.71 0.56 28.51
N LEU A 69 -10.19 -0.39 27.70
CA LEU A 69 -11.11 -1.43 28.14
C LEU A 69 -10.47 -2.33 29.21
N HIS A 70 -9.21 -2.72 29.04
CA HIS A 70 -8.51 -3.54 30.03
C HIS A 70 -8.27 -2.78 31.35
N LYS A 71 -7.98 -1.48 31.29
CA LYS A 71 -7.82 -0.63 32.49
C LYS A 71 -9.13 -0.49 33.25
N SER A 72 -10.25 -0.32 32.54
CA SER A 72 -11.58 -0.12 33.15
C SER A 72 -12.22 -1.42 33.61
N SER A 73 -11.95 -2.54 32.94
CA SER A 73 -12.47 -3.86 33.30
C SER A 73 -11.41 -4.95 33.03
N PRO A 74 -10.45 -5.16 33.95
CA PRO A 74 -9.39 -6.15 33.76
C PRO A 74 -9.97 -7.56 33.62
N SER A 75 -9.67 -8.21 32.49
CA SER A 75 -10.02 -9.61 32.25
C SER A 75 -8.97 -10.28 31.38
N ASP A 76 -8.91 -11.61 31.41
CA ASP A 76 -7.98 -12.35 30.54
C ASP A 76 -8.35 -12.18 29.06
N VAL A 77 -9.63 -12.02 28.74
CA VAL A 77 -10.11 -11.74 27.37
C VAL A 77 -9.55 -10.41 26.86
N THR A 78 -9.64 -9.34 27.65
CA THR A 78 -9.13 -8.02 27.27
C THR A 78 -7.59 -8.01 27.21
N ARG A 79 -6.92 -8.74 28.12
CA ARG A 79 -5.45 -8.93 28.08
C ARG A 79 -5.00 -9.65 26.81
N GLN A 80 -5.69 -10.73 26.42
CA GLN A 80 -5.40 -11.46 25.19
C GLN A 80 -5.62 -10.59 23.94
N ALA A 81 -6.67 -9.79 23.91
CA ALA A 81 -6.93 -8.86 22.81
C ALA A 81 -5.80 -7.82 22.67
N VAL A 82 -5.36 -7.20 23.77
CA VAL A 82 -4.23 -6.26 23.79
C VAL A 82 -2.95 -6.93 23.26
N ASN A 83 -2.60 -8.11 23.78
CA ASN A 83 -1.40 -8.83 23.37
C ASN A 83 -1.43 -9.23 21.89
N LYS A 84 -2.60 -9.67 21.38
CA LYS A 84 -2.79 -9.98 19.96
C LYS A 84 -2.56 -8.76 19.09
N ILE A 85 -3.14 -7.61 19.43
CA ILE A 85 -2.99 -6.37 18.65
C ILE A 85 -1.53 -5.88 18.68
N ARG A 86 -0.83 -6.03 19.82
CA ARG A 86 0.60 -5.70 19.94
C ARG A 86 1.47 -6.57 19.04
N ALA A 87 1.30 -7.89 19.07
CA ALA A 87 2.04 -8.82 18.20
C ALA A 87 1.80 -8.50 16.71
N ASP A 88 0.55 -8.23 16.35
CA ASP A 88 0.16 -7.81 15.01
C ASP A 88 0.81 -6.50 14.55
N LEU A 89 0.98 -5.53 15.46
CA LEU A 89 1.65 -4.25 15.20
C LEU A 89 3.16 -4.44 15.03
N GLU A 90 3.77 -5.29 15.85
CA GLU A 90 5.20 -5.61 15.78
C GLU A 90 5.57 -6.24 14.44
N VAL A 91 4.81 -7.26 14.00
CA VAL A 91 4.98 -7.87 12.67
C VAL A 91 4.85 -6.81 11.57
N HIS A 92 3.88 -5.90 11.70
CA HIS A 92 3.69 -4.85 10.70
C HIS A 92 4.85 -3.85 10.68
N GLN A 93 5.42 -3.49 11.83
CA GLN A 93 6.58 -2.61 11.94
C GLN A 93 7.83 -3.25 11.36
N LEU A 94 8.10 -4.53 11.67
CA LEU A 94 9.22 -5.28 11.10
C LEU A 94 9.15 -5.31 9.57
N GLN A 95 7.98 -5.60 9.00
CA GLN A 95 7.78 -5.55 7.55
C GLN A 95 8.04 -4.16 6.94
N ARG A 96 7.78 -3.07 7.67
CA ARG A 96 8.11 -1.71 7.22
C ARG A 96 9.62 -1.48 7.21
N VAL A 97 10.30 -1.90 8.27
CA VAL A 97 11.77 -1.80 8.39
C VAL A 97 12.46 -2.61 7.29
N GLU A 98 12.07 -3.85 7.07
CA GLU A 98 12.62 -4.69 6.00
C GLU A 98 12.47 -4.06 4.61
N ARG A 99 11.29 -3.47 4.32
CA ARG A 99 11.06 -2.77 3.05
C ARG A 99 11.91 -1.51 2.90
N ALA A 100 12.20 -0.81 4.00
CA ALA A 100 13.09 0.34 3.98
C ALA A 100 14.53 -0.09 3.74
N LEU A 101 14.99 -1.16 4.42
CA LEU A 101 16.34 -1.72 4.24
C LEU A 101 16.59 -2.21 2.80
N ARG A 102 15.58 -2.81 2.15
CA ARG A 102 15.68 -3.23 0.73
C ARG A 102 15.87 -2.08 -0.25
N LYS A 103 15.56 -0.83 0.13
CA LYS A 103 15.76 0.36 -0.72
C LYS A 103 17.14 0.99 -0.56
N LEU A 104 17.87 0.60 0.49
CA LEU A 104 19.22 1.10 0.79
C LEU A 104 20.32 0.19 0.21
N LYS A 105 19.95 -1.02 -0.23
CA LYS A 105 20.79 -1.95 -0.99
C LYS A 105 20.53 -1.77 -2.48
#